data_AF-A0A7S3JSB2-F1
#
_entry.id   AF-A0A7S3JSB2-F1
#
_cell.length_a   1.000
_cell.length_b   1.000
_cell.length_c   1.000
_cell.angle_alpha   90.00
_cell.angle_beta   90.00
_cell.angle_gamma   90.00
#
_symmetry.space_group_name_H-M   'P 1'
#
loop_
_entity.id
_entity.type
_entity.pdbx_description
1 polymer ?
#
loop_
_entity_poly.entity_id
_entity_poly.type
_entity_poly.pdbx_seq_one_letter_code
_entity_poly.pdbx_strand_id
1 'polypeptide(L)'
;MMLCFFFVFVCAAQALATLRGGRPVVKSHHAVQSPPFAQALWGRKEFPPVILPSDNVTCTVYEIGGDLTKVLSTTCSKDLPLIPHVGVRIFDREYFYSDHIESRPIEVMAQMLGTFPQVSFDLGPPKISEEDFFAWLNSAQVENEWCADMYNVFDHNCNHFAKVLMETVASNPLPDDLLLPVLKVTEEMLSELPDWRRNLGLTLMNQVTRLVVVSWGRATRSKKKNLEELTTATSSHEDFGDKTLV
;
A
#
# COMPACT_ATOMS: atom_id res chain seq x y z
N MET A 1 -6.89 -18.36 2.89
CA MET A 1 -5.60 -18.73 2.24
C MET A 1 -5.33 -17.96 0.94
N MET A 2 -6.34 -17.49 0.20
CA MET A 2 -6.17 -16.81 -1.11
C MET A 2 -5.91 -15.29 -1.06
N LEU A 3 -6.19 -14.59 0.05
CA LEU A 3 -6.10 -13.12 0.11
C LEU A 3 -4.69 -12.55 -0.11
N CYS A 4 -3.67 -13.18 0.48
CA CYS A 4 -2.29 -12.71 0.37
C CYS A 4 -1.58 -13.24 -0.89
N PHE A 5 -2.09 -14.32 -1.50
CA PHE A 5 -1.46 -14.92 -2.68
C PHE A 5 -1.59 -14.03 -3.93
N PHE A 6 -2.65 -13.23 -4.05
CA PHE A 6 -2.96 -12.47 -5.27
C PHE A 6 -2.36 -11.06 -5.28
N PHE A 7 -2.35 -10.33 -4.15
CA PHE A 7 -1.60 -9.06 -4.05
C PHE A 7 -0.11 -9.28 -4.35
N VAL A 8 0.41 -10.45 -3.95
CA VAL A 8 1.78 -10.88 -4.23
C VAL A 8 1.99 -11.28 -5.71
N PHE A 9 1.05 -11.97 -6.35
CA PHE A 9 1.19 -12.40 -7.75
C PHE A 9 0.94 -11.28 -8.78
N VAL A 10 -0.05 -10.41 -8.55
CA VAL A 10 -0.40 -9.31 -9.48
C VAL A 10 0.71 -8.25 -9.49
N CYS A 11 1.21 -7.85 -8.31
CA CYS A 11 2.34 -6.94 -8.18
C CYS A 11 3.64 -7.49 -8.81
N ALA A 12 3.89 -8.82 -8.71
CA ALA A 12 5.08 -9.45 -9.28
C ALA A 12 5.06 -9.52 -10.82
N ALA A 13 3.89 -9.74 -11.43
CA ALA A 13 3.75 -9.82 -12.88
C ALA A 13 3.90 -8.45 -13.57
N GLN A 14 3.43 -7.37 -12.93
CA GLN A 14 3.48 -6.02 -13.49
C GLN A 14 4.82 -5.31 -13.26
N ALA A 15 5.49 -5.53 -12.11
CA ALA A 15 6.82 -4.95 -11.84
C ALA A 15 7.93 -5.49 -12.77
N LEU A 16 7.77 -6.69 -13.33
CA LEU A 16 8.71 -7.27 -14.29
C LEU A 16 8.66 -6.59 -15.68
N ALA A 17 7.57 -5.92 -16.02
CA ALA A 17 7.39 -5.27 -17.33
C ALA A 17 8.04 -3.87 -17.39
N THR A 18 8.17 -3.17 -16.25
CA THR A 18 8.58 -1.76 -16.21
C THR A 18 10.06 -1.50 -15.94
N LEU A 19 10.86 -2.53 -15.61
CA LEU A 19 12.31 -2.40 -15.49
C LEU A 19 13.07 -2.35 -16.84
N ARG A 20 12.35 -2.25 -17.98
CA ARG A 20 12.91 -2.22 -19.33
C ARG A 20 12.69 -0.92 -20.12
N GLY A 21 12.19 0.16 -19.52
CA GLY A 21 11.95 1.42 -20.23
C GLY A 21 12.30 2.66 -19.39
N GLY A 22 12.95 3.64 -20.02
CA GLY A 22 13.42 4.89 -19.38
C GLY A 22 12.32 5.72 -18.70
N ARG A 23 12.75 6.72 -17.91
CA ARG A 23 11.87 7.60 -17.12
C ARG A 23 10.66 8.07 -17.96
N PRO A 24 9.43 7.65 -17.63
CA PRO A 24 8.26 8.15 -18.32
C PRO A 24 8.04 9.60 -17.91
N VAL A 25 7.72 10.44 -18.89
CA VAL A 25 7.24 11.80 -18.67
C VAL A 25 5.95 11.72 -17.87
N VAL A 26 5.94 12.27 -16.66
CA VAL A 26 4.77 12.31 -15.76
C VAL A 26 3.69 13.14 -16.45
N LYS A 27 2.64 12.47 -16.94
CA LYS A 27 1.41 13.15 -17.34
C LYS A 27 0.57 13.30 -16.07
N SER A 28 -0.07 14.45 -15.91
CA SER A 28 -1.10 14.59 -14.88
C SER A 28 -2.19 13.55 -15.14
N HIS A 29 -2.50 12.76 -14.11
CA HIS A 29 -3.53 11.76 -14.18
C HIS A 29 -4.65 12.14 -13.21
N HIS A 30 -5.88 12.10 -13.70
CA HIS A 30 -7.04 12.08 -12.82
C HIS A 30 -7.17 10.67 -12.27
N ALA A 31 -7.07 10.52 -10.95
CA ALA A 31 -7.37 9.25 -10.32
C ALA A 31 -8.85 8.91 -10.58
N VAL A 32 -9.16 7.65 -10.90
CA VAL A 32 -10.55 7.17 -10.98
C VAL A 32 -11.22 7.46 -9.63
N GLN A 33 -12.35 8.18 -9.63
CA GLN A 33 -13.08 8.62 -8.40
C GLN A 33 -14.51 8.06 -8.32
N SER A 34 -14.84 7.08 -9.15
CA SER A 34 -16.18 6.48 -9.19
C SER A 34 -16.12 4.94 -9.23
N PRO A 35 -15.41 4.28 -8.29
CA PRO A 35 -15.29 2.83 -8.29
C PRO A 35 -16.58 2.15 -7.75
N PRO A 36 -16.87 0.90 -8.15
CA PRO A 36 -18.08 0.20 -7.72
C PRO A 36 -18.25 0.07 -6.20
N PHE A 37 -17.15 -0.11 -5.46
CA PHE A 37 -17.19 -0.30 -4.01
C PHE A 37 -17.65 0.96 -3.26
N ALA A 38 -17.53 2.15 -3.86
CA ALA A 38 -17.81 3.43 -3.20
C ALA A 38 -19.24 3.52 -2.66
N GLN A 39 -20.21 3.05 -3.44
CA GLN A 39 -21.62 3.07 -3.04
C GLN A 39 -21.89 2.18 -1.83
N ALA A 40 -21.26 1.00 -1.80
CA ALA A 40 -21.44 0.04 -0.70
C ALA A 40 -20.68 0.49 0.55
N LEU A 41 -19.50 1.10 0.38
CA LEU A 41 -18.64 1.51 1.49
C LEU A 41 -19.07 2.83 2.14
N TRP A 42 -19.42 3.84 1.33
CA TRP A 42 -19.71 5.21 1.81
C TRP A 42 -21.12 5.71 1.47
N GLY A 43 -21.93 4.93 0.76
CA GLY A 43 -23.24 5.38 0.31
C GLY A 43 -23.19 6.42 -0.82
N ARG A 44 -22.01 6.68 -1.41
CA ARG A 44 -21.76 7.70 -2.44
C ARG A 44 -21.17 7.07 -3.70
N LYS A 45 -21.50 7.58 -4.89
CA LYS A 45 -21.02 7.03 -6.17
C LYS A 45 -19.85 7.80 -6.77
N GLU A 46 -19.69 9.06 -6.39
CA GLU A 46 -18.77 9.99 -7.01
C GLU A 46 -18.04 10.75 -5.93
N PHE A 47 -16.74 10.97 -6.16
CA PHE A 47 -15.88 11.79 -5.35
C PHE A 47 -15.26 12.91 -6.20
N PRO A 48 -14.92 14.06 -5.59
CA PRO A 48 -14.21 15.11 -6.29
C PRO A 48 -12.91 14.58 -6.92
N PRO A 49 -12.60 14.95 -8.17
CA PRO A 49 -11.36 14.51 -8.82
C PRO A 49 -10.14 15.00 -8.04
N VAL A 50 -9.19 14.10 -7.81
CA VAL A 50 -7.85 14.44 -7.31
C VAL A 50 -6.87 14.36 -8.46
N ILE A 51 -6.06 15.41 -8.63
CA ILE A 51 -5.01 15.48 -9.64
C ILE A 51 -3.72 14.95 -9.00
N LEU A 52 -3.08 13.99 -9.67
CA LEU A 52 -1.79 13.46 -9.26
C LEU A 52 -0.74 13.65 -10.37
N PRO A 53 0.54 13.90 -10.01
CA PRO A 53 1.06 14.09 -8.65
C PRO A 53 0.60 15.43 -8.03
N SER A 54 0.67 15.54 -6.70
CA SER A 54 0.29 16.73 -5.94
C SER A 54 1.32 16.98 -4.84
N ASP A 55 1.56 18.26 -4.53
CA ASP A 55 2.39 18.68 -3.39
C ASP A 55 1.64 18.50 -2.05
N ASN A 56 0.32 18.31 -2.10
CA ASN A 56 -0.50 18.03 -0.94
C ASN A 56 -0.36 16.57 -0.49
N VAL A 57 -0.63 16.33 0.80
CA VAL A 57 -0.82 14.99 1.31
C VAL A 57 -2.06 14.40 0.67
N THR A 58 -1.93 13.24 0.03
CA THR A 58 -3.07 12.54 -0.60
C THR A 58 -3.22 11.14 -0.04
N CYS A 59 -4.41 10.77 0.40
CA CYS A 59 -4.74 9.38 0.77
C CYS A 59 -5.40 8.67 -0.41
N THR A 60 -5.13 7.38 -0.62
CA THR A 60 -5.85 6.59 -1.64
C THR A 60 -6.25 5.24 -1.09
N VAL A 61 -7.53 4.91 -1.26
CA VAL A 61 -8.13 3.64 -0.92
C VAL A 61 -8.26 2.84 -2.20
N TYR A 62 -7.63 1.66 -2.24
CA TYR A 62 -7.68 0.72 -3.35
C TYR A 62 -8.53 -0.49 -2.99
N GLU A 63 -9.36 -0.95 -3.93
CA GLU A 63 -9.95 -2.28 -3.93
C GLU A 63 -8.92 -3.23 -4.53
N ILE A 64 -8.23 -4.02 -3.72
CA ILE A 64 -7.16 -4.93 -4.19
C ILE A 64 -7.62 -6.38 -4.33
N GLY A 65 -8.88 -6.67 -4.01
CA GLY A 65 -9.39 -8.02 -3.91
C GLY A 65 -9.93 -8.59 -5.21
N GLY A 66 -10.53 -7.77 -6.06
CA GLY A 66 -11.18 -8.21 -7.29
C GLY A 66 -12.18 -9.35 -7.03
N ASP A 67 -12.09 -10.44 -7.80
CA ASP A 67 -12.96 -11.60 -7.62
C ASP A 67 -12.75 -12.33 -6.28
N LEU A 68 -11.60 -12.15 -5.61
CA LEU A 68 -11.37 -12.74 -4.29
C LEU A 68 -12.24 -12.10 -3.21
N THR A 69 -12.66 -10.86 -3.39
CA THR A 69 -13.59 -10.21 -2.47
C THR A 69 -14.88 -11.02 -2.34
N LYS A 70 -15.38 -11.62 -3.44
CA LYS A 70 -16.56 -12.50 -3.43
C LYS A 70 -16.30 -13.83 -2.72
N VAL A 71 -15.13 -14.42 -2.93
CA VAL A 71 -14.71 -15.67 -2.27
C VAL A 71 -14.60 -15.45 -0.76
N LEU A 72 -13.97 -14.36 -0.36
CA LEU A 72 -13.85 -13.99 1.04
C LEU A 72 -15.21 -13.70 1.66
N SER A 73 -16.07 -12.97 0.95
CA SER A 73 -17.42 -12.66 1.42
C SER A 73 -18.20 -13.94 1.76
N THR A 74 -18.15 -14.92 0.87
CA THR A 74 -18.76 -16.24 1.08
C THR A 74 -18.14 -16.95 2.29
N THR A 75 -16.81 -16.93 2.42
CA THR A 75 -16.09 -17.61 3.50
C THR A 75 -16.38 -17.00 4.87
N CYS A 76 -16.46 -15.67 4.93
CA CYS A 76 -16.73 -14.90 6.14
C CYS A 76 -18.23 -14.80 6.46
N SER A 77 -19.10 -15.28 5.56
CA SER A 77 -20.56 -15.10 5.64
C SER A 77 -20.96 -13.62 5.81
N LYS A 78 -20.21 -12.72 5.16
CA LYS A 78 -20.38 -11.27 5.22
C LYS A 78 -20.14 -10.68 3.84
N ASP A 79 -21.03 -9.83 3.36
CA ASP A 79 -20.84 -9.16 2.06
C ASP A 79 -19.77 -8.06 2.21
N LEU A 80 -18.58 -8.31 1.66
CA LEU A 80 -17.47 -7.37 1.72
C LEU A 80 -17.48 -6.49 0.46
N PRO A 81 -17.52 -5.15 0.60
CA PRO A 81 -17.55 -4.27 -0.57
C PRO A 81 -16.21 -4.22 -1.32
N LEU A 82 -15.11 -4.50 -0.62
CA LEU A 82 -13.74 -4.53 -1.15
C LEU A 82 -12.81 -5.31 -0.21
N ILE A 83 -11.60 -5.58 -0.68
CA ILE A 83 -10.45 -5.76 0.21
C ILE A 83 -9.64 -4.47 0.15
N PRO A 84 -9.62 -3.64 1.22
CA PRO A 84 -9.00 -2.33 1.18
C PRO A 84 -7.49 -2.42 1.36
N HIS A 85 -6.78 -1.65 0.56
CA HIS A 85 -5.43 -1.20 0.83
C HIS A 85 -5.42 0.32 0.85
N VAL A 86 -4.75 0.93 1.82
CA VAL A 86 -4.62 2.38 1.89
C VAL A 86 -3.16 2.79 1.84
N GLY A 87 -2.86 3.70 0.91
CA GLY A 87 -1.56 4.36 0.80
C GLY A 87 -1.69 5.87 1.00
N VAL A 88 -0.68 6.47 1.61
CA VAL A 88 -0.60 7.92 1.80
C VAL A 88 0.57 8.48 1.02
N ARG A 89 0.30 9.45 0.15
CA ARG A 89 1.29 10.15 -0.67
C ARG A 89 1.72 11.45 -0.01
N ILE A 90 3.03 11.63 0.11
CA ILE A 90 3.68 12.83 0.61
C ILE A 90 5.13 12.81 0.10
N PHE A 91 5.70 13.98 -0.22
CA PHE A 91 7.10 14.11 -0.69
C PHE A 91 7.46 13.15 -1.84
N ASP A 92 6.63 13.13 -2.88
CA ASP A 92 6.81 12.34 -4.11
C ASP A 92 6.83 10.80 -3.92
N ARG A 93 6.35 10.33 -2.77
CA ARG A 93 6.32 8.90 -2.45
C ARG A 93 5.00 8.52 -1.83
N GLU A 94 4.59 7.27 -2.04
CA GLU A 94 3.48 6.66 -1.34
C GLU A 94 4.02 5.73 -0.25
N TYR A 95 3.47 5.87 0.95
CA TYR A 95 3.83 5.12 2.15
C TYR A 95 2.69 4.20 2.56
N PHE A 96 3.03 2.97 2.93
CA PHE A 96 2.10 1.95 3.41
C PHE A 96 2.82 0.95 4.31
N TYR A 97 2.07 0.15 5.07
CA TYR A 97 2.63 -0.82 6.00
C TYR A 97 2.39 -2.27 5.56
N SER A 98 3.45 -3.08 5.57
CA SER A 98 3.47 -4.51 5.25
C SER A 98 4.19 -5.30 6.36
N ASP A 99 5.37 -5.88 6.13
CA ASP A 99 6.26 -6.36 7.21
C ASP A 99 7.13 -5.24 7.82
N HIS A 100 7.06 -4.05 7.24
CA HIS A 100 7.68 -2.81 7.71
C HIS A 100 6.97 -1.64 7.03
N ILE A 101 7.29 -0.40 7.41
CA ILE A 101 6.85 0.75 6.63
C ILE A 101 7.61 0.76 5.31
N GLU A 102 6.85 0.62 4.22
CA GLU A 102 7.35 0.67 2.87
C GLU A 102 7.04 2.03 2.25
N SER A 103 7.92 2.45 1.34
CA SER A 103 7.62 3.55 0.44
C SER A 103 8.01 3.22 -0.99
N ARG A 104 7.27 3.77 -1.94
CA ARG A 104 7.56 3.69 -3.38
C ARG A 104 7.32 5.04 -4.05
N PRO A 105 8.07 5.37 -5.12
CA PRO A 105 7.74 6.52 -5.96
C PRO A 105 6.30 6.43 -6.48
N ILE A 106 5.63 7.57 -6.62
CA ILE A 106 4.22 7.64 -7.03
C ILE A 106 4.00 6.97 -8.40
N GLU A 107 4.95 7.09 -9.33
CA GLU A 107 4.86 6.48 -10.66
C GLU A 107 4.90 4.96 -10.61
N VAL A 108 5.71 4.41 -9.70
CA VAL A 108 5.78 2.96 -9.50
C VAL A 108 4.46 2.47 -8.94
N MET A 109 3.85 3.20 -8.01
CA MET A 109 2.54 2.86 -7.48
C MET A 109 1.43 2.96 -8.53
N ALA A 110 1.47 3.98 -9.39
CA ALA A 110 0.52 4.10 -10.49
C ALA A 110 0.61 2.91 -11.46
N GLN A 111 1.82 2.38 -11.71
CA GLN A 111 1.99 1.18 -12.54
C GLN A 111 1.52 -0.10 -11.84
N MET A 112 1.73 -0.21 -10.53
CA MET A 112 1.38 -1.41 -9.75
C MET A 112 -0.11 -1.47 -9.42
N LEU A 113 -0.69 -0.36 -8.99
CA LEU A 113 -2.04 -0.30 -8.43
C LEU A 113 -3.00 0.57 -9.24
N GLY A 114 -2.53 1.36 -10.20
CA GLY A 114 -3.39 2.33 -10.91
C GLY A 114 -4.49 1.73 -11.78
N THR A 115 -4.46 0.42 -12.05
CA THR A 115 -5.55 -0.30 -12.72
C THR A 115 -6.63 -0.80 -11.77
N PHE A 116 -6.36 -0.82 -10.46
CA PHE A 116 -7.34 -1.24 -9.47
C PHE A 116 -8.38 -0.12 -9.26
N PRO A 117 -9.64 -0.47 -8.96
CA PRO A 117 -10.61 0.54 -8.55
C PRO A 117 -10.11 1.26 -7.30
N GLN A 118 -10.16 2.58 -7.31
CA GLN A 118 -9.61 3.40 -6.22
C GLN A 118 -10.43 4.67 -6.00
N VAL A 119 -10.27 5.29 -4.83
CA VAL A 119 -10.70 6.66 -4.50
C VAL A 119 -9.54 7.37 -3.84
N SER A 120 -9.31 8.62 -4.21
CA SER A 120 -8.23 9.44 -3.65
C SER A 120 -8.82 10.66 -2.94
N PHE A 121 -8.17 11.09 -1.86
CA PHE A 121 -8.60 12.22 -1.05
C PHE A 121 -7.42 13.18 -0.88
N ASP A 122 -7.61 14.43 -1.28
CA ASP A 122 -6.67 15.52 -0.98
C ASP A 122 -6.88 15.96 0.48
N LEU A 123 -5.81 15.88 1.27
CA LEU A 123 -5.80 16.21 2.70
C LEU A 123 -5.13 17.56 2.99
N GLY A 124 -4.83 18.32 1.94
CA GLY A 124 -4.17 19.62 1.99
C GLY A 124 -2.65 19.52 2.17
N PRO A 125 -1.98 20.66 2.41
CA PRO A 125 -0.54 20.70 2.55
C PRO A 125 -0.06 19.90 3.77
N PRO A 126 1.17 19.36 3.73
CA PRO A 126 1.77 18.75 4.91
C PRO A 126 1.93 19.78 6.02
N LYS A 127 1.63 19.40 7.26
CA LYS A 127 1.79 20.28 8.43
C LYS A 127 3.17 20.18 9.09
N ILE A 128 4.01 19.27 8.63
CA ILE A 128 5.39 19.06 9.09
C ILE A 128 6.37 19.18 7.91
N SER A 129 7.62 19.51 8.22
CA SER A 129 8.68 19.54 7.20
C SER A 129 9.05 18.13 6.75
N GLU A 130 9.70 18.02 5.60
CA GLU A 130 10.23 16.75 5.10
C GLU A 130 11.27 16.15 6.06
N GLU A 131 12.13 17.00 6.64
CA GLU A 131 13.11 16.59 7.65
C GLU A 131 12.43 16.00 8.90
N ASP A 132 11.43 16.69 9.44
CA ASP A 132 10.69 16.22 10.63
C ASP A 132 9.93 14.92 10.34
N PHE A 133 9.38 14.79 9.13
CA PHE A 133 8.72 13.56 8.69
C PHE A 133 9.68 12.38 8.70
N PHE A 134 10.87 12.52 8.12
CA PHE A 134 11.86 11.46 8.13
C PHE A 134 12.42 11.19 9.52
N ALA A 135 12.57 12.21 10.37
CA ALA A 135 12.96 12.02 11.77
C ALA A 135 11.92 11.21 12.55
N TRP A 136 10.62 11.49 12.36
CA TRP A 136 9.53 10.71 12.94
C TRP A 136 9.51 9.27 12.40
N LEU A 137 9.59 9.12 11.07
CA LEU A 137 9.51 7.83 10.40
C LEU A 137 10.63 6.87 10.82
N ASN A 138 11.84 7.39 11.03
CA ASN A 138 13.01 6.64 11.47
C ASN A 138 13.18 6.60 13.01
N SER A 139 12.18 7.06 13.75
CA SER A 139 12.24 6.99 15.21
C SER A 139 12.10 5.55 15.70
N ALA A 140 12.82 5.21 16.77
CA ALA A 140 12.73 3.88 17.38
C ALA A 140 11.30 3.52 17.83
N GLN A 141 10.47 4.52 18.14
CA GLN A 141 9.06 4.28 18.48
C GLN A 141 8.31 3.75 17.25
N VAL A 142 8.38 4.45 16.12
CA VAL A 142 7.69 4.07 14.88
C VAL A 142 8.23 2.75 14.34
N GLU A 143 9.55 2.53 14.38
CA GLU A 143 10.15 1.27 13.94
C GLU A 143 9.68 0.07 14.76
N ASN A 144 9.58 0.21 16.08
CA ASN A 144 9.12 -0.89 16.95
C ASN A 144 7.62 -1.15 16.81
N GLU A 145 6.81 -0.11 16.66
CA GLU A 145 5.36 -0.23 16.52
C GLU A 145 4.98 -0.83 15.16
N TRP A 146 5.63 -0.40 14.09
CA TRP A 146 5.32 -0.82 12.71
C TRP A 146 6.35 -1.81 12.15
N CYS A 147 6.79 -2.75 12.99
CA CYS A 147 7.65 -3.87 12.58
C CYS A 147 6.84 -5.10 12.17
N ALA A 148 7.51 -6.09 11.56
CA ALA A 148 6.90 -7.33 11.11
C ALA A 148 6.17 -8.10 12.22
N ASP A 149 6.66 -7.98 13.46
CA ASP A 149 6.11 -8.74 14.58
C ASP A 149 4.79 -8.21 15.12
N MET A 150 4.54 -6.93 14.87
CA MET A 150 3.33 -6.22 15.26
C MET A 150 2.22 -6.31 14.21
N TYR A 151 2.51 -6.82 13.00
CA TYR A 151 1.52 -6.89 11.94
C TYR A 151 0.32 -7.75 12.34
N ASN A 152 -0.87 -7.20 12.17
CA ASN A 152 -2.14 -7.90 12.30
C ASN A 152 -3.10 -7.52 11.17
N VAL A 153 -3.53 -8.51 10.40
CA VAL A 153 -4.43 -8.31 9.25
C VAL A 153 -5.77 -7.65 9.63
N PHE A 154 -6.22 -7.78 10.88
CA PHE A 154 -7.52 -7.24 11.31
C PHE A 154 -7.44 -5.82 11.87
N ASP A 155 -6.46 -5.54 12.75
CA ASP A 155 -6.41 -4.33 13.59
C ASP A 155 -5.05 -3.60 13.61
N HIS A 156 -4.04 -4.08 12.85
CA HIS A 156 -2.72 -3.46 12.79
C HIS A 156 -2.06 -3.72 11.42
N ASN A 157 -2.59 -3.08 10.38
CA ASN A 157 -2.22 -3.29 8.97
C ASN A 157 -2.05 -1.95 8.23
N CYS A 158 -1.88 -1.97 6.90
CA CYS A 158 -1.75 -0.77 6.07
C CYS A 158 -2.84 0.29 6.27
N ASN A 159 -4.09 -0.12 6.53
CA ASN A 159 -5.21 0.82 6.72
C ASN A 159 -5.07 1.59 8.04
N HIS A 160 -4.59 0.90 9.09
CA HIS A 160 -4.34 1.49 10.40
C HIS A 160 -3.12 2.39 10.37
N PHE A 161 -2.06 1.98 9.67
CA PHE A 161 -0.89 2.82 9.46
C PHE A 161 -1.26 4.10 8.72
N ALA A 162 -2.08 4.00 7.67
CA ALA A 162 -2.54 5.17 6.93
C ALA A 162 -3.27 6.17 7.82
N LYS A 163 -4.12 5.70 8.76
CA LYS A 163 -4.75 6.56 9.77
C LYS A 163 -3.71 7.35 10.57
N VAL A 164 -2.77 6.65 11.20
CA VAL A 164 -1.73 7.27 12.04
C VAL A 164 -0.87 8.23 11.23
N LEU A 165 -0.50 7.84 10.00
CA LEU A 165 0.28 8.67 9.11
C LEU A 165 -0.47 9.96 8.74
N MET A 166 -1.73 9.86 8.31
CA MET A 166 -2.56 11.05 8.00
C MET A 166 -2.69 11.98 9.21
N GLU A 167 -2.96 11.44 10.40
CA GLU A 167 -3.02 12.22 11.64
C GLU A 167 -1.71 12.93 11.96
N THR A 168 -0.58 12.32 11.59
CA THR A 168 0.76 12.87 11.80
C THR A 168 1.11 13.96 10.80
N VAL A 169 0.81 13.77 9.51
CA VAL A 169 1.35 14.63 8.44
C VAL A 169 0.36 15.59 7.80
N ALA A 170 -0.95 15.29 7.82
CA ALA A 170 -1.94 16.07 7.10
C ALA A 170 -2.43 17.27 7.93
N SER A 171 -2.64 18.40 7.26
CA SER A 171 -3.34 19.55 7.85
C SER A 171 -4.81 19.26 8.07
N ASN A 172 -5.45 18.53 7.15
CA ASN A 172 -6.85 18.12 7.22
C ASN A 172 -6.94 16.59 7.10
N PRO A 173 -6.74 15.82 8.20
CA PRO A 173 -6.85 14.37 8.14
C PRO A 173 -8.23 13.93 7.66
N LEU A 174 -8.29 12.74 7.04
CA LEU A 174 -9.53 12.23 6.45
C LEU A 174 -10.62 12.10 7.53
N PRO A 175 -11.82 12.69 7.33
CA PRO A 175 -12.91 12.59 8.29
C PRO A 175 -13.32 11.15 8.61
N ASP A 176 -13.81 10.93 9.84
CA ASP A 176 -14.21 9.61 10.34
C ASP A 176 -15.30 8.93 9.51
N ASP A 177 -16.23 9.70 8.90
CA ASP A 177 -17.28 9.14 8.03
C ASP A 177 -16.71 8.51 6.75
N LEU A 178 -15.49 8.88 6.37
CA LEU A 178 -14.77 8.29 5.23
C LEU A 178 -13.77 7.23 5.68
N LEU A 179 -13.08 7.43 6.81
CA LEU A 179 -12.03 6.52 7.26
C LEU A 179 -12.54 5.28 8.00
N LEU A 180 -13.49 5.44 8.94
CA LEU A 180 -13.97 4.33 9.76
C LEU A 180 -14.59 3.19 8.93
N PRO A 181 -15.38 3.44 7.86
CA PRO A 181 -15.87 2.35 7.01
C PRO A 181 -14.75 1.51 6.41
N VAL A 182 -13.61 2.12 6.05
CA VAL A 182 -12.45 1.41 5.49
C VAL A 182 -11.83 0.46 6.52
N LEU A 183 -11.62 0.95 7.76
CA LEU A 183 -11.05 0.16 8.85
C LEU A 183 -11.96 -1.01 9.24
N LYS A 184 -13.27 -0.75 9.33
CA LYS A 184 -14.29 -1.75 9.68
C LYS A 184 -14.32 -2.95 8.75
N VAL A 185 -13.96 -2.78 7.46
CA VAL A 185 -13.89 -3.92 6.52
C VAL A 185 -12.88 -4.96 7.00
N THR A 186 -11.74 -4.55 7.56
CA THR A 186 -10.77 -5.49 8.14
C THR A 186 -11.12 -5.87 9.57
N GLU A 187 -11.46 -4.91 10.43
CA GLU A 187 -11.71 -5.16 11.86
C GLU A 187 -12.92 -6.10 12.10
N GLU A 188 -13.98 -5.91 11.32
CA GLU A 188 -15.24 -6.65 11.46
C GLU A 188 -15.37 -7.76 10.41
N MET A 189 -14.30 -8.14 9.70
CA MET A 189 -14.36 -9.11 8.60
C MET A 189 -15.02 -10.43 9.01
N LEU A 190 -14.81 -10.87 10.25
CA LEU A 190 -15.30 -12.14 10.80
C LEU A 190 -16.47 -11.96 11.79
N SER A 191 -17.12 -10.79 11.82
CA SER A 191 -18.15 -10.44 12.82
C SER A 191 -19.36 -11.37 12.78
N GLU A 192 -19.75 -11.83 11.58
CA GLU A 192 -20.95 -12.65 11.37
C GLU A 192 -20.74 -14.13 11.69
N LEU A 193 -19.49 -14.53 11.98
CA LEU A 193 -19.17 -15.92 12.29
C LEU A 193 -19.46 -16.24 13.77
N PRO A 194 -19.89 -17.48 14.10
CA PRO A 194 -19.97 -17.96 15.48
C PRO A 194 -18.63 -17.79 16.20
N ASP A 195 -18.67 -17.47 17.50
CA ASP A 195 -17.49 -17.08 18.30
C ASP A 195 -16.29 -18.00 18.12
N TRP A 196 -16.49 -19.32 18.13
CA TRP A 196 -15.39 -20.29 17.97
C TRP A 196 -14.74 -20.21 16.58
N ARG A 197 -15.53 -19.98 15.51
CA ARG A 197 -15.01 -19.81 14.14
C ARG A 197 -14.32 -18.47 13.98
N ARG A 198 -14.90 -17.42 14.57
CA ARG A 198 -14.28 -16.09 14.60
C ARG A 198 -12.92 -16.15 15.28
N ASN A 199 -12.85 -16.70 16.49
CA ASN A 199 -11.60 -16.79 17.25
C ASN A 199 -10.53 -17.63 16.53
N LEU A 200 -10.93 -18.79 15.98
CA LEU A 200 -10.03 -19.60 15.16
C LEU A 200 -9.56 -18.86 13.91
N GLY A 201 -10.48 -18.18 13.22
CA GLY A 201 -10.20 -17.38 12.03
C GLY A 201 -9.23 -16.24 12.31
N LEU A 202 -9.43 -15.50 13.40
CA LEU A 202 -8.55 -14.41 13.84
C LEU A 202 -7.11 -14.91 14.01
N THR A 203 -6.92 -16.03 14.71
CA THR A 203 -5.59 -16.62 14.90
C THR A 203 -5.00 -17.14 13.59
N LEU A 204 -5.72 -17.98 12.86
CA LEU A 204 -5.18 -18.64 11.66
C LEU A 204 -4.90 -17.65 10.53
N MET A 205 -5.83 -16.73 10.25
CA MET A 205 -5.66 -15.75 9.18
C MET A 205 -4.49 -14.83 9.50
N ASN A 206 -4.34 -14.38 10.75
CA ASN A 206 -3.21 -13.53 11.08
C ASN A 206 -1.87 -14.26 10.94
N GLN A 207 -1.76 -15.51 11.44
CA GLN A 207 -0.53 -16.29 11.31
C GLN A 207 -0.15 -16.58 9.85
N VAL A 208 -1.13 -16.96 9.02
CA VAL A 208 -0.91 -17.19 7.59
C VAL A 208 -0.53 -15.89 6.88
N THR A 209 -1.20 -14.79 7.16
CA THR A 209 -0.89 -13.50 6.56
C THR A 209 0.51 -13.04 6.95
N ARG A 210 0.89 -13.10 8.22
CA ARG A 210 2.24 -12.75 8.69
C ARG A 210 3.30 -13.60 7.98
N LEU A 211 3.10 -14.91 7.87
CA LEU A 211 4.02 -15.79 7.15
C LEU A 211 4.23 -15.34 5.70
N VAL A 212 3.14 -15.02 4.99
CA VAL A 212 3.22 -14.58 3.59
C VAL A 212 3.88 -13.20 3.47
N VAL A 213 3.43 -12.23 4.29
CA VAL A 213 3.92 -10.84 4.27
C VAL A 213 5.41 -10.77 4.58
N VAL A 214 5.86 -11.47 5.64
CA VAL A 214 7.29 -11.54 6.01
C VAL A 214 8.11 -12.28 4.96
N SER A 215 7.62 -13.40 4.43
CA SER A 215 8.34 -14.15 3.39
C SER A 215 8.53 -13.31 2.13
N TRP A 216 7.54 -12.49 1.77
CA TRP A 216 7.62 -11.57 0.66
C TRP A 216 8.56 -10.40 0.91
N GLY A 217 8.47 -9.74 2.07
CA GLY A 217 9.39 -8.65 2.42
C GLY A 217 10.85 -9.10 2.32
N ARG A 218 11.15 -10.33 2.77
CA ARG A 218 12.47 -10.96 2.60
C ARG A 218 12.84 -11.21 1.14
N ALA A 219 11.92 -11.74 0.33
CA ALA A 219 12.17 -11.99 -1.10
C ALA A 219 12.42 -10.70 -1.88
N THR A 220 11.67 -9.63 -1.58
CA THR A 220 11.80 -8.31 -2.21
C THR A 220 13.13 -7.64 -1.85
N ARG A 221 13.51 -7.68 -0.56
CA ARG A 221 14.82 -7.19 -0.10
C ARG A 221 15.98 -7.95 -0.75
N SER A 222 15.89 -9.28 -0.82
CA SER A 222 16.92 -10.11 -1.47
C SER A 222 17.04 -9.77 -2.96
N LYS A 223 15.93 -9.59 -3.68
CA LYS A 223 15.96 -9.16 -5.08
C LYS A 223 16.57 -7.77 -5.25
N LYS A 224 16.18 -6.80 -4.42
CA LYS A 224 16.73 -5.43 -4.47
C LYS A 224 18.24 -5.43 -4.25
N LYS A 225 18.71 -6.14 -3.22
CA LYS A 225 20.14 -6.29 -2.93
C LYS A 225 20.89 -6.95 -4.09
N ASN A 226 20.36 -8.03 -4.67
CA ASN A 226 20.98 -8.69 -5.82
C ASN A 226 21.05 -7.76 -7.04
N LEU A 227 19.99 -6.95 -7.26
CA LEU A 227 19.95 -5.97 -8.36
C LEU A 227 21.00 -4.88 -8.16
N GLU A 228 21.13 -4.36 -6.93
CA GLU A 228 22.14 -3.36 -6.54
C GLU A 228 23.56 -3.92 -6.74
N GLU A 229 23.82 -5.16 -6.33
CA GLU A 229 25.10 -5.85 -6.54
C GLU A 229 25.42 -6.03 -8.04
N LEU A 230 24.43 -6.41 -8.87
CA LEU A 230 24.57 -6.53 -10.33
C LEU A 230 24.85 -5.19 -11.02
N THR A 231 24.19 -4.10 -10.61
CA THR A 231 24.44 -2.75 -11.14
C THR A 231 25.80 -2.20 -10.72
N THR A 232 26.25 -2.52 -9.51
CA THR A 232 27.56 -2.08 -9.02
C THR A 232 28.68 -2.83 -9.76
N ALA A 233 28.52 -4.15 -9.99
CA ALA A 233 29.49 -4.97 -10.74
C ALA A 233 29.62 -4.59 -12.23
N THR A 234 28.54 -4.10 -12.85
CA THR A 234 28.56 -3.62 -14.25
C THR A 234 29.22 -2.25 -14.38
N SER A 235 29.02 -1.34 -13.41
CA SER A 235 29.73 -0.04 -13.39
C SER A 235 31.24 -0.15 -13.17
N SER A 236 31.72 -1.21 -12.49
CA SER A 236 33.16 -1.46 -12.31
C SER A 236 33.86 -2.06 -13.53
N HIS A 237 33.11 -2.49 -14.55
CA HIS A 237 33.66 -3.12 -15.75
C HIS A 237 33.79 -2.16 -16.95
N GLU A 238 33.25 -0.94 -16.87
CA GLU A 238 33.34 0.08 -17.93
C GLU A 238 34.53 1.05 -17.76
N ASP A 239 35.36 0.91 -16.72
CA ASP A 239 36.52 1.80 -16.45
C ASP A 239 37.88 1.24 -16.97
N PHE A 240 37.86 0.31 -17.93
CA PHE A 240 39.06 -0.20 -18.59
C PHE A 240 38.90 -0.19 -20.11
N GLY A 241 39.19 0.94 -20.77
CA GLY A 241 39.29 0.92 -22.23
C GLY A 241 39.30 2.22 -23.03
N ASP A 242 39.69 3.38 -22.49
CA ASP A 242 40.14 4.48 -23.35
C ASP A 242 41.56 4.92 -22.95
N LYS A 243 42.54 4.13 -23.41
CA LYS A 243 43.90 4.62 -23.63
C LYS A 243 44.11 4.67 -25.14
N THR A 244 43.83 5.85 -25.65
CA THR A 244 44.03 6.29 -27.02
C THR A 244 45.48 6.04 -27.46
N LEU A 245 45.62 5.44 -28.64
CA LEU A 245 46.83 5.40 -29.45
C LEU A 245 47.17 6.83 -29.92
N VAL A 246 48.31 7.38 -29.53
CA VAL A 246 49.32 8.10 -30.36
C VAL A 246 50.66 8.06 -29.65
#